data_AF-A0A5B6Z432-F1
#
_entry.id   AF-A0A5B6Z432-F1
#
_cell.length_a   1.000
_cell.length_b   1.000
_cell.length_c   1.000
_cell.angle_alpha   90.00
_cell.angle_beta   90.00
_cell.angle_gamma   90.00
#
_symmetry.space_group_name_H-M   'P 1'
#
loop_
_entity.id
_entity.type
_entity.pdbx_description
1 polymer ?
#
loop_
_entity_poly.entity_id
_entity_poly.type
_entity_poly.pdbx_seq_one_letter_code
_entity_poly.pdbx_strand_id
1 'polypeptide(L)'
;RVGWLPADDNMYPKASHVGFGLVLGEDGKRFRTRSTEVVKLVDLLDEAKTRCKAALIERGKADEWAEEELEKTAEAVGYGAVKYADLKNNRLTNYTFNFDQMLNDKGNTAVYLLYAHARICSIIRKSGK
;
A
#
# COMPACT_ATOMS: atom_id res chain seq x y z
N ARG A 1 27.50 13.10 -28.26
CA ARG A 1 26.07 12.68 -28.24
C ARG A 1 25.53 12.78 -29.66
N VAL A 2 24.74 11.82 -30.14
CA VAL A 2 24.28 11.71 -31.55
C VAL A 2 23.16 12.72 -31.91
N GLY A 3 22.88 13.73 -31.06
CA GLY A 3 21.91 14.80 -31.35
C GLY A 3 20.43 14.50 -31.04
N TRP A 4 20.11 13.37 -30.39
CA TRP A 4 18.72 12.95 -30.13
C TRP A 4 18.05 13.70 -28.98
N LEU A 5 18.85 14.28 -28.09
CA LEU A 5 18.39 15.08 -26.97
C LEU A 5 19.13 16.42 -26.98
N PRO A 6 18.48 17.52 -26.57
CA PRO A 6 19.12 18.81 -26.43
C PRO A 6 20.34 18.73 -25.50
N ALA A 7 21.36 19.54 -25.78
CA ALA A 7 22.55 19.65 -24.93
C ALA A 7 22.31 20.51 -23.68
N ASP A 8 21.35 21.43 -23.75
CA ASP A 8 20.91 22.30 -22.66
C ASP A 8 19.73 21.66 -21.91
N ASP A 9 19.86 21.53 -20.60
CA ASP A 9 18.84 20.99 -19.70
C ASP A 9 17.58 21.89 -19.59
N ASN A 10 17.62 23.12 -20.10
CA ASN A 10 16.46 24.01 -20.21
C ASN A 10 15.67 23.84 -21.51
N MET A 11 16.16 23.03 -22.45
CA MET A 11 15.48 22.77 -23.72
C MET A 11 14.71 21.44 -23.68
N TYR A 12 13.63 21.36 -24.46
CA TYR A 12 12.80 20.17 -24.58
C TYR A 12 13.14 19.37 -25.85
N PRO A 13 12.95 18.03 -25.83
CA PRO A 13 12.42 17.22 -24.73
C PRO A 13 13.45 16.93 -23.63
N LYS A 14 13.00 16.94 -22.37
CA LYS A 14 13.79 16.50 -21.20
C LYS A 14 13.58 15.00 -20.97
N ALA A 15 14.67 14.27 -20.76
CA ALA A 15 14.63 12.86 -20.40
C ALA A 15 15.18 12.68 -18.99
N SER A 16 14.42 12.02 -18.12
CA SER A 16 14.83 11.75 -16.73
C SER A 16 14.55 10.30 -16.36
N HIS A 17 15.54 9.65 -15.75
CA HIS A 17 15.38 8.29 -15.24
C HIS A 17 14.71 8.32 -13.86
N VAL A 18 13.53 7.71 -13.75
CA VAL A 18 12.79 7.54 -12.49
C VAL A 18 13.05 6.14 -11.94
N GLY A 19 14.24 5.94 -11.36
CA GLY A 19 14.61 4.66 -10.76
C GLY A 19 13.84 4.32 -9.48
N PHE A 20 13.85 3.05 -9.11
CA PHE A 20 13.32 2.57 -7.83
C PHE A 20 14.20 1.42 -7.28
N GLY A 21 14.16 1.23 -5.96
CA GLY A 21 14.87 0.16 -5.26
C GLY A 21 14.24 -1.21 -5.46
N LEU A 22 14.90 -2.23 -4.91
CA LEU A 22 14.39 -3.61 -4.93
C LEU A 22 13.38 -3.85 -3.81
N VAL A 23 12.38 -4.68 -4.11
CA VAL A 23 11.50 -5.28 -3.11
C VAL A 23 12.20 -6.50 -2.51
N LEU A 24 12.40 -6.47 -1.21
CA LEU A 24 13.06 -7.53 -0.44
C LEU A 24 12.02 -8.32 0.37
N GLY A 25 12.26 -9.61 0.57
CA GLY A 25 11.59 -10.37 1.61
C GLY A 25 12.16 -10.07 2.99
N GLU A 26 11.55 -10.65 4.01
CA GLU A 26 11.99 -10.55 5.40
C GLU A 26 13.41 -11.11 5.61
N ASP A 27 13.86 -11.99 4.71
CA ASP A 27 15.21 -12.55 4.68
C ASP A 27 16.26 -11.59 4.07
N GLY A 28 15.85 -10.39 3.66
CA GLY A 28 16.70 -9.39 3.00
C GLY A 28 17.08 -9.74 1.55
N LYS A 29 16.58 -10.84 1.01
CA LYS A 29 16.80 -11.23 -0.40
C LYS A 29 15.66 -10.73 -1.26
N ARG A 30 15.82 -10.82 -2.59
CA ARG A 30 14.74 -10.46 -3.54
C ARG A 30 13.45 -11.20 -3.18
N PHE A 31 12.37 -10.43 -3.08
CA PHE A 31 11.05 -10.92 -2.72
C PHE A 31 10.59 -12.01 -3.69
N ARG A 32 10.33 -13.20 -3.14
CA ARG A 32 9.92 -14.42 -3.85
C ARG A 32 8.99 -15.24 -2.96
N THR A 33 8.20 -16.12 -3.56
CA THR A 33 7.41 -17.09 -2.79
C THR A 33 8.34 -18.08 -2.08
N ARG A 34 7.81 -18.81 -1.10
CA ARG A 34 8.52 -19.93 -0.44
C ARG A 34 8.97 -21.01 -1.42
N SER A 35 8.31 -21.13 -2.58
CA SER A 35 8.62 -22.06 -3.67
C SER A 35 9.62 -21.51 -4.70
N THR A 36 10.35 -20.43 -4.40
CA THR A 36 11.30 -19.76 -5.32
C THR A 36 10.69 -19.17 -6.60
N GLU A 37 9.37 -19.14 -6.71
CA GLU A 37 8.65 -18.56 -7.85
C GLU A 37 8.44 -17.04 -7.68
N VAL A 38 8.23 -16.36 -8.82
CA VAL A 38 7.85 -14.95 -8.85
C VAL A 38 6.45 -14.82 -8.27
N VAL A 39 6.29 -13.96 -7.27
CA VAL A 39 4.98 -13.67 -6.66
C VAL A 39 4.10 -12.95 -7.68
N LYS A 40 2.91 -13.48 -7.96
CA LYS A 40 1.93 -12.77 -8.79
C LYS A 40 1.36 -11.61 -7.98
N LEU A 41 1.30 -10.42 -8.61
CA LEU A 41 0.76 -9.23 -7.96
C LEU A 41 -0.71 -9.41 -7.55
N VAL A 42 -1.49 -10.14 -8.35
CA VAL A 42 -2.90 -10.44 -8.04
C VAL A 42 -3.02 -11.19 -6.72
N ASP A 43 -2.30 -12.32 -6.60
CA ASP A 43 -2.30 -13.13 -5.37
C ASP A 43 -1.85 -12.32 -4.14
N LEU A 44 -0.87 -11.42 -4.31
CA LEU A 44 -0.40 -10.54 -3.23
C LEU A 44 -1.47 -9.54 -2.77
N LEU A 45 -2.18 -8.93 -3.73
CA LEU A 45 -3.26 -7.98 -3.44
C LEU A 45 -4.46 -8.70 -2.80
N ASP A 46 -4.80 -9.89 -3.29
CA ASP A 46 -5.87 -10.73 -2.74
C ASP A 46 -5.52 -11.19 -1.31
N GLU A 47 -4.26 -11.51 -1.04
CA GLU A 47 -3.80 -11.83 0.32
C GLU A 47 -3.89 -10.62 1.24
N ALA A 48 -3.49 -9.42 0.78
CA ALA A 48 -3.62 -8.18 1.55
C ALA A 48 -5.09 -7.89 1.92
N LYS A 49 -5.99 -8.04 0.94
CA LYS A 49 -7.44 -7.90 1.12
C LYS A 49 -7.97 -8.93 2.12
N THR A 50 -7.60 -10.19 1.97
CA THR A 50 -8.05 -11.29 2.84
C THR A 50 -7.62 -11.09 4.29
N ARG A 51 -6.35 -10.74 4.53
CA ARG A 51 -5.83 -10.42 5.87
C ARG A 51 -6.55 -9.22 6.48
N CYS A 52 -6.83 -8.19 5.67
CA CYS A 52 -7.57 -7.03 6.13
C CYS A 52 -9.02 -7.37 6.51
N LYS A 53 -9.70 -8.18 5.68
CA LYS A 53 -11.06 -8.67 5.97
C LYS A 53 -11.09 -9.44 7.29
N ALA A 54 -10.15 -10.37 7.50
CA ALA A 54 -10.03 -11.13 8.75
C ALA A 54 -9.87 -10.19 9.96
N ALA A 55 -8.97 -9.20 9.87
CA ALA A 55 -8.76 -8.23 10.95
C ALA A 55 -10.00 -7.36 11.24
N LEU A 56 -10.84 -7.06 10.24
CA LEU A 56 -12.12 -6.36 10.43
C LEU A 56 -13.15 -7.25 11.12
N ILE A 57 -13.23 -8.52 10.75
CA ILE A 57 -14.12 -9.52 11.37
C ILE A 57 -13.76 -9.72 12.85
N GLU A 58 -12.47 -9.88 13.17
CA GLU A 58 -11.98 -10.01 14.55
C GLU A 58 -12.33 -8.80 15.43
N ARG A 59 -12.53 -7.62 14.82
CA ARG A 59 -12.97 -6.39 15.50
C ARG A 59 -14.48 -6.27 15.63
N GLY A 60 -15.24 -7.30 15.30
CA GLY A 60 -16.70 -7.34 15.42
C GLY A 60 -17.46 -6.64 14.28
N LYS A 61 -16.80 -6.29 13.17
CA LYS A 61 -17.48 -5.58 12.07
C LYS A 61 -18.40 -6.45 11.22
N ALA A 62 -18.26 -7.77 11.31
CA ALA A 62 -19.18 -8.70 10.66
C ALA A 62 -20.62 -8.59 11.20
N ASP A 63 -20.80 -8.22 12.47
CA ASP A 63 -22.12 -8.10 13.10
C ASP A 63 -22.75 -6.72 12.85
N GLU A 64 -21.93 -5.71 12.53
CA GLU A 64 -22.38 -4.32 12.36
C GLU A 64 -22.64 -3.95 10.89
N TRP A 65 -21.90 -4.53 9.95
CA TRP A 65 -21.86 -4.08 8.55
C TRP A 65 -22.45 -5.11 7.60
N ALA A 66 -22.99 -4.64 6.48
CA ALA A 66 -23.34 -5.54 5.38
C ALA A 66 -22.08 -6.17 4.78
N GLU A 67 -22.19 -7.41 4.27
CA GLU A 67 -21.07 -8.13 3.64
C GLU A 67 -20.42 -7.31 2.51
N GLU A 68 -21.21 -6.58 1.72
CA GLU A 68 -20.71 -5.71 0.66
C GLU A 68 -19.86 -4.54 1.19
N GLU A 69 -20.25 -3.94 2.33
CA GLU A 69 -19.48 -2.87 2.96
C GLU A 69 -18.17 -3.40 3.54
N LEU A 70 -18.21 -4.60 4.14
CA LEU A 70 -17.03 -5.28 4.66
C LEU A 70 -16.02 -5.57 3.53
N GLU A 71 -16.50 -6.11 2.41
CA GLU A 71 -15.70 -6.41 1.22
C GLU A 71 -15.06 -5.15 0.62
N LYS A 72 -15.85 -4.10 0.39
CA LYS A 72 -15.34 -2.82 -0.12
C LYS A 72 -14.30 -2.20 0.81
N THR A 73 -14.53 -2.26 2.12
CA THR A 73 -13.60 -1.71 3.10
C THR A 73 -12.29 -2.51 3.14
N ALA A 74 -12.36 -3.84 3.15
CA ALA A 74 -11.19 -4.70 3.15
C ALA A 74 -10.33 -4.50 1.90
N GLU A 75 -10.97 -4.33 0.74
CA GLU A 75 -10.29 -4.04 -0.52
C GLU A 75 -9.57 -2.69 -0.50
N ALA A 76 -10.28 -1.63 -0.11
CA ALA A 76 -9.72 -0.28 -0.04
C ALA A 76 -8.53 -0.20 0.93
N VAL A 77 -8.67 -0.81 2.12
CA VAL A 77 -7.62 -0.81 3.14
C VAL A 77 -6.45 -1.72 2.75
N GLY A 78 -6.71 -2.93 2.24
CA GLY A 78 -5.68 -3.86 1.80
C GLY A 78 -4.83 -3.31 0.67
N TYR A 79 -5.46 -2.80 -0.40
CA TYR A 79 -4.72 -2.21 -1.53
C TYR A 79 -4.05 -0.89 -1.13
N GLY A 80 -4.70 -0.10 -0.28
CA GLY A 80 -4.13 1.12 0.29
C GLY A 80 -2.86 0.82 1.09
N ALA A 81 -2.85 -0.25 1.89
CA ALA A 81 -1.71 -0.68 2.69
C ALA A 81 -0.50 -1.03 1.81
N VAL A 82 -0.71 -1.83 0.75
CA VAL A 82 0.36 -2.22 -0.18
C VAL A 82 0.95 -0.99 -0.89
N LYS A 83 0.10 -0.11 -1.44
CA LYS A 83 0.54 1.11 -2.13
C LYS A 83 1.29 2.05 -1.18
N TYR A 84 0.75 2.27 0.01
CA TYR A 84 1.33 3.19 0.97
C TYR A 84 2.66 2.66 1.53
N ALA A 85 2.77 1.35 1.74
CA ALA A 85 4.01 0.73 2.22
C ALA A 85 5.18 0.94 1.24
N ASP A 86 4.91 0.97 -0.05
CA ASP A 86 5.90 1.31 -1.08
C ASP A 86 6.16 2.84 -1.08
N LEU A 87 5.11 3.64 -1.23
CA LEU A 87 5.21 5.10 -1.43
C LEU A 87 5.71 5.90 -0.23
N LYS A 88 5.56 5.39 1.01
CA LYS A 88 6.04 6.09 2.21
C LYS A 88 7.57 6.11 2.33
N ASN A 89 8.25 5.20 1.63
CA ASN A 89 9.69 5.07 1.66
C ASN A 89 10.32 5.90 0.53
N ASN A 90 11.61 6.19 0.65
CA ASN A 90 12.33 6.79 -0.46
C ASN A 90 12.37 5.79 -1.63
N ARG A 91 11.82 6.15 -2.79
CA ARG A 91 11.75 5.27 -3.97
C ARG A 91 13.10 4.67 -4.36
N LEU A 92 14.22 5.36 -4.12
CA LEU A 92 15.56 4.88 -4.50
C LEU A 92 16.14 3.84 -3.53
N THR A 93 15.55 3.67 -2.35
CA THR A 93 15.99 2.68 -1.36
C THR A 93 15.27 1.35 -1.56
N ASN A 94 15.98 0.25 -1.33
CA ASN A 94 15.33 -1.06 -1.22
C ASN A 94 14.39 -1.05 -0.01
N TYR A 95 13.26 -1.76 -0.10
CA TYR A 95 12.35 -1.91 1.04
C TYR A 95 11.99 -3.37 1.27
N THR A 96 11.75 -3.71 2.54
CA THR A 96 11.30 -5.03 2.96
C THR A 96 9.78 -5.11 2.92
N PHE A 97 9.25 -6.03 2.13
CA PHE A 97 7.84 -6.34 2.09
C PHE A 97 7.46 -7.21 3.30
N ASN A 98 6.54 -6.72 4.12
CA ASN A 98 6.03 -7.43 5.29
C ASN A 98 4.56 -7.02 5.51
N PHE A 99 3.66 -8.01 5.46
CA PHE A 99 2.21 -7.78 5.60
C PHE A 99 1.84 -7.22 6.97
N ASP A 100 2.43 -7.74 8.04
CA ASP A 100 2.09 -7.38 9.42
C ASP A 100 2.45 -5.92 9.73
N GLN A 101 3.55 -5.42 9.16
CA GLN A 101 3.97 -4.03 9.27
C GLN A 101 3.07 -3.08 8.47
N MET A 102 2.70 -3.44 7.24
CA MET A 102 1.89 -2.54 6.40
C MET A 102 0.41 -2.51 6.78
N LEU A 103 -0.11 -3.62 7.32
CA LEU A 103 -1.49 -3.75 7.80
C LEU A 103 -1.64 -3.37 9.28
N ASN A 104 -0.56 -2.93 9.94
CA ASN A 104 -0.60 -2.47 11.33
C ASN A 104 -1.53 -1.25 11.46
N ASP A 105 -2.38 -1.23 12.48
CA ASP A 105 -3.29 -0.13 12.77
C ASP A 105 -2.64 1.02 13.54
N LYS A 106 -1.36 0.86 13.92
CA LYS A 106 -0.54 1.87 14.56
C LYS A 106 0.66 2.23 13.69
N GLY A 107 1.10 3.48 13.84
CA GLY A 107 2.29 4.01 13.17
C GLY A 107 1.99 4.58 11.79
N ASN A 108 3.04 4.66 10.96
CA ASN A 108 2.96 5.25 9.62
C ASN A 108 2.50 4.22 8.58
N THR A 109 1.19 3.95 8.56
CA THR A 109 0.52 2.98 7.67
C THR A 109 -0.74 3.57 7.05
N ALA A 110 -1.17 3.03 5.90
CA ALA A 110 -2.43 3.44 5.28
C ALA A 110 -3.63 3.11 6.17
N VAL A 111 -3.58 1.99 6.90
CA VAL A 111 -4.63 1.57 7.84
C VAL A 111 -4.88 2.65 8.88
N TYR A 112 -3.81 3.16 9.51
CA TYR A 112 -3.90 4.23 10.48
C TYR A 112 -4.49 5.52 9.86
N LEU A 113 -4.00 5.91 8.67
CA LEU A 113 -4.48 7.12 7.99
C LEU A 113 -5.95 7.04 7.60
N LEU A 114 -6.39 5.91 7.06
CA LEU A 114 -7.79 5.68 6.68
C LEU A 114 -8.71 5.67 7.91
N TYR A 115 -8.27 5.05 9.00
CA TYR A 115 -9.00 5.09 10.26
C TYR A 115 -9.08 6.51 10.84
N ALA A 116 -7.97 7.25 10.86
CA ALA A 116 -7.93 8.63 11.31
C ALA A 116 -8.87 9.53 10.49
N HIS A 117 -8.86 9.38 9.17
CA HIS A 117 -9.78 10.05 8.26
C HIS A 117 -11.24 9.72 8.59
N ALA A 118 -11.59 8.43 8.70
CA ALA A 118 -12.95 8.01 9.04
C ALA A 118 -13.41 8.55 10.41
N ARG A 119 -12.50 8.60 11.39
CA ARG A 119 -12.75 9.18 12.71
C ARG A 119 -13.04 10.68 12.63
N ILE A 120 -12.26 11.44 11.85
CA ILE A 120 -12.49 12.88 11.65
C ILE A 120 -13.86 13.11 11.00
N CYS A 121 -14.18 12.38 9.92
CA CYS A 121 -15.50 12.46 9.28
C CYS A 121 -16.64 12.13 10.25
N SER A 122 -16.43 11.14 11.14
CA SER A 122 -17.41 10.77 12.16
C SER A 122 -17.65 11.89 13.18
N ILE A 123 -16.59 12.57 13.63
CA ILE A 123 -16.71 13.74 14.53
C ILE A 123 -17.51 14.86 13.86
N ILE A 124 -17.22 15.15 12.60
CA ILE A 124 -17.95 16.18 11.83
C ILE A 124 -19.44 15.82 11.74
N ARG A 125 -19.78 14.59 11.32
CA ARG A 125 -21.18 14.14 11.24
C ARG A 125 -21.92 14.20 12.58
N LYS A 126 -21.25 13.87 13.68
CA LYS A 126 -21.83 13.91 15.03
C LYS A 126 -21.94 15.33 15.61
N SER A 127 -21.22 16.30 15.04
CA SER A 127 -21.22 17.68 15.54
C SER A 127 -22.51 18.46 15.21
N GLY A 128 -23.40 17.91 14.39
CA GLY A 128 -24.67 18.53 14.02
C GLY A 128 -24.52 19.81 13.18
N LYS A 129 -23.32 20.06 12.65
CA LYS A 129 -23.03 21.08 11.65
C LYS A 129 -22.98 20.48 10.25
#